data_AF-A0A933EZY7-F1
#
_entry.id   AF-A0A933EZY7-F1
#
_cell.length_a   1.000
_cell.length_b   1.000
_cell.length_c   1.000
_cell.angle_alpha   90.00
_cell.angle_beta   90.00
_cell.angle_gamma   90.00
#
_symmetry.space_group_name_H-M   'P 1'
#
loop_
_entity.id
_entity.type
_entity.pdbx_description
1 polymer ?
#
loop_
_entity_poly.entity_id
_entity_poly.type
_entity_poly.pdbx_seq_one_letter_code
_entity_poly.pdbx_strand_id
1 'polypeptide(L)'
;MAMGNNVVPRLDTRIRVYQGPEGAGKAKLLGFAELVIAGSFVIKDIRILAPKGSKDKEEAFVFFPSRKGSGERESEYFDIAHPITAEARAAAQEAILSAYRKAALRGNS
;
A
#
# COMPACT_ATOMS: atom_id res chain seq x y z
N MET A 1 4.16 32.69 -11.87
CA MET A 1 3.63 31.31 -11.81
C MET A 1 3.52 30.95 -10.35
N ALA A 2 2.30 30.88 -9.79
CA ALA A 2 2.12 30.47 -8.41
C ALA A 2 2.53 29.00 -8.28
N MET A 3 3.60 28.73 -7.52
CA MET A 3 3.88 27.39 -7.03
C MET A 3 2.71 27.03 -6.11
N GLY A 4 1.73 26.31 -6.64
CA GLY A 4 0.62 25.83 -5.84
C GLY A 4 1.19 24.96 -4.74
N ASN A 5 1.08 25.39 -3.48
CA ASN A 5 1.44 24.56 -2.33
C ASN A 5 0.64 23.26 -2.44
N ASN A 6 1.31 22.17 -2.76
CA ASN A 6 0.70 20.86 -2.85
C ASN A 6 0.46 20.36 -1.43
N VAL A 7 -0.61 20.83 -0.80
CA VAL A 7 -0.96 20.42 0.56
C VAL A 7 -1.42 18.97 0.49
N VAL A 8 -0.63 18.07 1.07
CA VAL A 8 -1.03 16.67 1.19
C VAL A 8 -2.30 16.61 2.05
N PRO A 9 -3.39 16.02 1.54
CA PRO A 9 -4.63 15.92 2.30
C PRO A 9 -4.45 15.03 3.52
N ARG A 10 -5.33 15.17 4.52
CA ARG A 10 -5.34 14.26 5.68
C ARG A 10 -5.50 12.82 5.21
N LEU A 11 -4.59 11.94 5.63
CA LEU A 11 -4.63 10.52 5.34
C LEU A 11 -4.97 9.74 6.62
N ASP A 12 -5.92 8.83 6.51
CA ASP A 12 -6.21 7.82 7.52
C ASP A 12 -6.01 6.43 6.91
N THR A 13 -5.58 5.46 7.71
CA THR A 13 -5.20 4.14 7.20
C THR A 13 -5.79 3.03 8.05
N ARG A 14 -6.36 2.04 7.38
CA ARG A 14 -6.82 0.79 8.03
C ARG A 14 -5.95 -0.35 7.55
N ILE A 15 -5.40 -1.11 8.49
CA ILE A 15 -4.48 -2.20 8.18
C ILE A 15 -5.10 -3.53 8.57
N ARG A 16 -5.08 -4.47 7.62
CA ARG A 16 -5.35 -5.89 7.87
C ARG A 16 -4.06 -6.67 7.69
N VAL A 17 -3.44 -7.05 8.80
CA VAL A 17 -2.24 -7.90 8.78
C VAL A 17 -2.62 -9.27 8.24
N TYR A 18 -1.79 -9.84 7.38
CA TYR A 18 -1.97 -11.15 6.81
C TYR A 18 -0.87 -12.08 7.35
N GLN A 19 -1.30 -13.16 8.00
CA GLN A 19 -0.42 -14.23 8.49
C GLN A 19 -0.75 -15.51 7.72
N GLY A 20 -0.42 -15.52 6.43
CA GLY A 20 -0.55 -16.71 5.59
C GLY A 20 0.81 -17.32 5.25
N PRO A 21 0.81 -18.51 4.63
CA PRO A 21 2.04 -19.13 4.15
C PRO A 21 2.77 -18.19 3.17
N GLU A 22 4.10 -18.30 3.15
CA GLU A 22 4.89 -17.60 2.13
C GLU A 22 4.50 -18.09 0.74
N GLY A 23 4.01 -17.16 -0.09
CA GLY A 23 3.68 -17.45 -1.47
C GLY A 23 4.92 -17.81 -2.29
N ALA A 24 4.72 -18.47 -3.43
CA ALA A 24 5.80 -18.90 -4.34
C ALA A 24 6.56 -17.75 -5.03
N GLY A 25 6.12 -16.49 -4.86
CA GLY A 25 6.70 -15.32 -5.50
C GLY A 25 8.00 -14.80 -4.88
N LYS A 26 8.53 -13.71 -5.44
CA LYS A 26 9.74 -13.00 -4.96
C LYS A 26 9.49 -12.11 -3.73
N ALA A 27 8.23 -11.92 -3.35
CA ALA A 27 7.81 -11.09 -2.25
C ALA A 27 6.75 -11.80 -1.39
N LYS A 28 6.82 -11.59 -0.08
CA LYS A 28 5.89 -12.13 0.91
C LYS A 28 4.78 -11.12 1.17
N LEU A 29 3.53 -11.56 1.09
CA LEU A 29 2.38 -10.76 1.48
C LEU A 29 2.32 -10.62 3.00
N LEU A 30 2.40 -9.38 3.48
CA LEU A 30 2.36 -9.03 4.89
C LEU A 30 0.99 -8.55 5.34
N GLY A 31 0.18 -8.03 4.41
CA GLY A 31 -1.14 -7.51 4.72
C GLY A 31 -1.74 -6.69 3.60
N PHE A 32 -2.93 -6.16 3.90
CA PHE A 32 -3.65 -5.24 3.05
C PHE A 32 -3.90 -3.93 3.81
N ALA A 33 -3.88 -2.83 3.08
CA ALA A 33 -4.20 -1.51 3.58
C ALA A 33 -5.38 -0.91 2.82
N GLU A 34 -6.15 -0.10 3.54
CA GLU A 34 -7.08 0.86 2.96
C GLU A 34 -6.57 2.27 3.31
N LEU A 35 -6.50 3.15 2.30
CA LEU A 35 -6.09 4.54 2.47
C LEU A 35 -7.30 5.44 2.31
N VAL A 36 -7.69 6.12 3.39
CA VAL A 36 -8.79 7.09 3.40
C VAL A 36 -8.20 8.49 3.23
N ILE A 37 -8.63 9.19 2.17
CA ILE A 37 -8.14 10.51 1.79
C ILE A 37 -9.20 11.54 2.17
N ALA A 38 -8.81 12.50 3.00
CA ALA A 38 -9.64 13.60 3.52
C ALA A 38 -10.97 13.15 4.16
N GLY A 39 -11.10 11.88 4.57
CA GLY A 39 -12.35 11.32 5.08
C GLY A 39 -13.46 11.16 4.02
N SER A 40 -13.18 11.44 2.75
CA SER A 40 -14.19 11.45 1.67
C SER A 40 -13.95 10.38 0.61
N PHE A 41 -12.72 9.91 0.45
CA PHE A 41 -12.36 8.89 -0.52
C PHE A 41 -11.60 7.75 0.14
N VAL A 42 -11.77 6.53 -0.37
CA VAL A 42 -11.00 5.37 0.09
C VAL A 42 -10.43 4.59 -1.08
N ILE A 43 -9.15 4.28 -1.01
CA ILE A 43 -8.48 3.34 -1.90
C ILE A 43 -8.32 2.03 -1.12
N LYS A 44 -8.93 0.96 -1.64
CA LYS A 44 -8.88 -0.39 -1.04
C LYS A 44 -7.85 -1.27 -1.76
N ASP A 45 -7.61 -2.44 -1.18
CA ASP A 45 -6.76 -3.49 -1.76
C ASP A 45 -5.31 -3.04 -2.05
N ILE A 46 -4.80 -2.10 -1.25
CA ILE A 46 -3.39 -1.75 -1.27
C ILE A 46 -2.63 -2.89 -0.60
N ARG A 47 -1.63 -3.47 -1.28
CA ARG A 47 -0.87 -4.62 -0.79
C ARG A 47 0.37 -4.15 -0.05
N ILE A 48 0.63 -4.76 1.11
CA ILE A 48 1.87 -4.58 1.87
C ILE A 48 2.68 -5.84 1.70
N LEU A 49 3.89 -5.69 1.19
CA LEU A 49 4.77 -6.78 0.80
C LEU A 49 6.14 -6.58 1.47
N ALA A 50 6.88 -7.66 1.67
CA ALA A 50 8.31 -7.60 1.99
C ALA A 50 9.11 -8.47 1.02
N PRO A 51 10.41 -8.20 0.85
CA PRO A 51 11.29 -9.08 0.10
C PRO A 51 11.27 -10.50 0.71
N LYS A 52 11.38 -11.52 -0.14
CA LYS A 52 11.46 -12.89 0.34
C LYS A 52 12.75 -13.11 1.11
N GLY A 53 12.67 -13.78 2.26
CA GLY A 53 13.83 -14.04 3.12
C GLY A 53 14.13 -12.91 4.13
N SER A 54 13.50 -11.74 4.00
CA SER A 54 13.53 -10.71 5.02
C SER A 54 12.75 -11.17 6.25
N LYS A 55 13.45 -11.29 7.38
CA LYS A 55 12.80 -11.50 8.69
C LYS A 55 12.24 -10.21 9.26
N ASP A 56 12.73 -9.08 8.76
CA ASP A 56 12.42 -7.76 9.28
C ASP A 56 11.21 -7.17 8.57
N LYS A 57 10.19 -6.84 9.36
CA LYS A 57 8.99 -6.10 8.92
C LYS A 57 9.32 -4.66 8.48
N GLU A 58 10.58 -4.23 8.63
CA GLU A 58 11.07 -2.89 8.31
C GLU A 58 11.30 -2.68 6.81
N GLU A 59 11.58 -3.75 6.06
CA GLU A 59 11.74 -3.74 4.60
C GLU A 59 10.40 -3.81 3.85
N ALA A 60 9.29 -3.57 4.55
CA ALA A 60 7.98 -3.58 3.94
C ALA A 60 7.82 -2.45 2.91
N PHE A 61 7.23 -2.78 1.76
CA PHE A 61 6.89 -1.86 0.69
C PHE A 61 5.42 -2.00 0.27
N VAL A 62 4.91 -0.97 -0.37
CA VAL A 62 3.48 -0.82 -0.69
C VAL A 62 3.26 -0.93 -2.19
N PHE A 63 2.29 -1.74 -2.60
CA PHE A 63 1.80 -1.82 -3.97
C PHE A 63 0.35 -1.37 -4.02
N PHE A 64 0.09 -0.32 -4.79
CA PHE A 64 -1.26 0.17 -5.03
C PHE A 64 -2.11 -0.86 -5.81
N PRO A 65 -3.44 -0.79 -5.72
CA PRO A 65 -4.31 -1.75 -6.37
C PRO A 65 -4.14 -1.68 -7.89
N SER A 66 -3.89 -2.83 -8.49
CA SER A 66 -3.83 -3.02 -9.93
C SER A 66 -4.76 -4.14 -10.35
N ARG A 67 -5.36 -4.00 -11.54
CA ARG A 67 -6.23 -5.00 -12.16
C ARG A 67 -5.52 -5.56 -13.40
N LYS A 68 -5.54 -6.87 -13.55
CA LYS A 68 -5.15 -7.52 -14.81
C LYS A 68 -6.17 -7.14 -15.89
N GLY A 69 -5.70 -6.75 -17.07
CA GLY A 69 -6.57 -6.48 -18.21
C GLY A 69 -7.40 -7.72 -18.58
N SER A 70 -8.44 -7.52 -19.37
CA SER A 70 -9.34 -8.59 -19.80
C SER A 70 -9.43 -8.61 -21.33
N GLY A 71 -9.70 -9.79 -21.90
CA GLY A 71 -9.74 -9.98 -23.35
C GLY A 71 -8.36 -9.83 -23.97
N GLU A 72 -8.25 -9.03 -25.03
CA GLU A 72 -7.00 -8.81 -25.79
C GLU A 72 -5.88 -8.14 -24.97
N ARG A 73 -6.22 -7.55 -23.80
CA ARG A 73 -5.27 -6.90 -22.88
C ARG A 73 -4.93 -7.72 -21.65
N GLU A 74 -5.16 -9.04 -21.69
CA GLU A 74 -4.92 -9.93 -20.55
C GLU A 74 -3.44 -9.94 -20.10
N SER A 75 -2.50 -9.68 -21.00
CA SER A 75 -1.07 -9.59 -20.65
C SER A 75 -0.70 -8.32 -19.88
N GLU A 76 -1.58 -7.33 -19.81
CA GLU A 76 -1.30 -6.01 -19.23
C GLU A 76 -1.90 -5.84 -17.84
N TYR A 77 -1.24 -5.04 -16.99
CA TYR A 77 -1.75 -4.64 -15.69
C TYR A 77 -2.04 -3.14 -15.69
N PHE A 78 -3.22 -2.78 -15.21
CA PHE A 78 -3.66 -1.39 -15.09
C PHE A 78 -3.73 -1.03 -13.61
N ASP A 79 -3.04 0.03 -13.23
CA ASP A 79 -3.17 0.60 -11.89
C ASP A 79 -4.57 1.19 -11.73
N ILE A 80 -5.31 0.70 -10.74
CA ILE A 80 -6.65 1.20 -10.41
C ILE A 80 -6.55 2.56 -9.72
N ALA A 81 -5.50 2.74 -8.91
CA ALA A 81 -5.19 4.01 -8.29
C ALA A 81 -3.68 4.16 -8.16
N HIS A 82 -3.13 5.33 -8.49
CA HIS A 82 -1.74 5.64 -8.17
C HIS A 82 -1.59 7.12 -7.78
N PRO A 83 -0.67 7.43 -6.83
CA PRO A 83 -0.36 8.81 -6.50
C PRO A 83 0.39 9.48 -7.66
N ILE A 84 -0.11 10.62 -8.12
CA ILE A 84 0.45 11.37 -9.26
C ILE A 84 1.73 12.10 -8.85
N THR A 85 1.76 12.69 -7.65
CA THR A 85 2.93 13.45 -7.16
C THR A 85 3.81 12.62 -6.24
N ALA A 86 5.10 12.94 -6.22
CA ALA A 86 6.07 12.30 -5.33
C ALA A 86 5.73 12.53 -3.86
N GLU A 87 5.21 13.71 -3.51
CA GLU A 87 4.79 14.08 -2.16
C GLU A 87 3.62 13.21 -1.68
N ALA A 88 2.58 13.06 -2.51
CA ALA A 88 1.44 12.21 -2.20
C ALA A 88 1.84 10.73 -2.08
N ARG A 89 2.76 10.30 -2.95
CA ARG A 89 3.33 8.94 -2.89
C ARG A 89 4.06 8.71 -1.57
N ALA A 90 4.98 9.59 -1.20
CA ALA A 90 5.74 9.48 0.04
C ALA A 90 4.83 9.49 1.27
N ALA A 91 3.88 10.43 1.34
CA ALA A 91 2.94 10.52 2.45
C ALA A 91 2.04 9.29 2.59
N ALA A 92 1.54 8.75 1.48
CA ALA A 92 0.74 7.53 1.49
C ALA A 92 1.57 6.31 1.94
N GLN A 93 2.78 6.16 1.41
CA GLN A 93 3.68 5.08 1.81
C GLN A 93 4.03 5.15 3.30
N GLU A 94 4.39 6.33 3.80
CA GLU A 94 4.72 6.53 5.21
C GLU A 94 3.53 6.22 6.12
N ALA A 95 2.34 6.77 5.81
CA ALA A 95 1.14 6.54 6.60
C ALA A 95 0.80 5.04 6.69
N ILE A 96 0.83 4.33 5.56
CA ILE A 96 0.50 2.90 5.48
C ILE A 96 1.54 2.05 6.21
N LEU A 97 2.84 2.28 5.96
CA LEU A 97 3.90 1.49 6.58
C LEU A 97 4.00 1.73 8.09
N SER A 98 3.81 2.99 8.53
CA SER A 98 3.77 3.34 9.95
C SER A 98 2.60 2.65 10.67
N ALA A 99 1.40 2.69 10.08
CA ALA A 99 0.25 1.99 10.62
C ALA A 99 0.44 0.47 10.62
N TYR A 100 1.07 -0.08 9.57
CA TYR A 100 1.38 -1.51 9.51
C TYR A 100 2.33 -1.94 10.61
N ARG A 101 3.43 -1.21 10.83
CA ARG A 101 4.38 -1.52 11.92
C ARG A 101 3.66 -1.57 13.27
N LYS A 102 2.79 -0.59 13.55
CA LYS A 102 1.97 -0.56 14.77
C LYS A 102 1.02 -1.75 14.88
N ALA A 103 0.32 -2.09 13.79
CA ALA A 103 -0.62 -3.22 13.76
C ALA A 103 0.11 -4.57 13.89
N ALA A 104 1.27 -4.71 13.25
CA ALA A 104 2.07 -5.91 13.27
C ALA A 104 2.79 -6.16 14.61
N LEU A 105 2.97 -5.12 15.43
CA LEU A 105 3.38 -5.23 16.83
C LEU A 105 2.22 -5.69 17.72
N ARG A 106 1.00 -5.21 17.47
CA ARG A 106 -0.20 -5.58 18.25
C ARG A 106 -0.70 -6.99 18.00
N GLY A 107 -0.55 -7.52 16.78
CA GLY A 107 -0.95 -8.89 16.42
C GLY A 107 -0.02 -10.00 16.94
N ASN A 108 0.78 -9.71 17.97
CA ASN A 108 1.77 -10.61 18.56
C ASN A 108 1.55 -10.78 20.08
N SER A 109 0.32 -10.53 20.56
CA SER A 109 -0.15 -10.72 21.94
C SER A 109 -1.34 -11.68 21.98
#